data_AF-A0A7C3H604-F1
#
_entry.id   AF-A0A7C3H604-F1
#
_cell.length_a   1.000
_cell.length_b   1.000
_cell.length_c   1.000
_cell.angle_alpha   90.00
_cell.angle_beta   90.00
_cell.angle_gamma   90.00
#
_symmetry.space_group_name_H-M   'P 1'
#
loop_
_entity.id
_entity.type
_entity.pdbx_description
1 polymer ?
#
loop_
_entity_poly.entity_id
_entity_poly.type
_entity_poly.pdbx_seq_one_letter_code
_entity_poly.pdbx_strand_id
1 'polypeptide(L)'
;MPIFAPHKMYRTDYTRCVSSDPETQCPEHAIQVYENATEPQRRYWLGFIEFDDQGQLFDRRQMEAVLEDLARQPGELLIVVFVHGWKHSAAPGDDNIAGFRQALGDLAEMEAVGSENPRQVAGIYIGWRGESITVPVIKELTFWDRKNTSHKVGNGGVTEVFNRIDLIRRMKNGTAENQAGPTRLAIVGHSFGGAVVFSAVDEILSDRFIASLR
;
A
#
# COMPACT_ATOMS: atom_id res chain seq x y z
N MET A 1 -10.42 25.23 14.51
CA MET A 1 -10.38 23.79 14.16
C MET A 1 -9.50 23.65 12.93
N PRO A 2 -8.55 22.70 12.90
CA PRO A 2 -7.64 22.58 11.78
C PRO A 2 -8.40 22.21 10.50
N ILE A 3 -8.09 22.94 9.42
CA ILE A 3 -8.69 22.81 8.08
C ILE A 3 -8.04 21.65 7.30
N PHE A 4 -6.89 21.16 7.77
CA PHE A 4 -6.11 20.10 7.15
C PHE A 4 -5.88 18.94 8.12
N ALA A 5 -5.72 17.72 7.59
CA ALA A 5 -5.17 16.62 8.38
C ALA A 5 -3.79 17.04 8.95
N PRO A 6 -3.44 16.66 10.19
CA PRO A 6 -2.16 17.02 10.77
C PRO A 6 -1.02 16.52 9.88
N HIS A 7 -0.01 17.36 9.65
CA HIS A 7 1.21 16.96 8.94
C HIS A 7 2.05 16.10 9.89
N LYS A 8 1.67 14.84 10.02
CA LYS A 8 2.36 13.86 10.85
C LYS A 8 2.32 12.50 10.19
N MET A 9 3.38 11.74 10.44
CA MET A 9 3.47 10.32 10.15
C MET A 9 2.75 9.52 11.25
N TYR A 10 2.15 8.40 10.89
CA TYR A 10 1.34 7.57 11.80
C TYR A 10 1.99 6.22 12.15
N ARG A 11 2.79 5.65 11.25
CA ARG A 11 3.38 4.32 11.38
C ARG A 11 4.89 4.41 11.57
N THR A 12 5.29 4.89 12.74
CA THR A 12 6.67 5.27 13.07
C THR A 12 7.55 4.14 13.60
N ASP A 13 6.97 2.98 13.94
CA ASP A 13 7.73 1.79 14.31
C ASP A 13 7.94 0.88 13.09
N TYR A 14 9.20 0.66 12.70
CA TYR A 14 9.56 -0.11 11.51
C TYR A 14 9.84 -1.59 11.82
N THR A 15 9.62 -2.01 13.05
CA THR A 15 9.69 -3.43 13.41
C THR A 15 8.40 -4.15 13.02
N ARG A 16 8.49 -5.47 12.91
CA ARG A 16 7.34 -6.33 12.60
C ARG A 16 6.52 -6.59 13.86
N CYS A 17 5.21 -6.31 13.79
CA CYS A 17 4.24 -6.70 14.82
C CYS A 17 3.32 -7.81 14.31
N VAL A 18 3.23 -8.92 15.06
CA VAL A 18 2.35 -10.06 14.75
C VAL A 18 1.21 -10.07 15.76
N SER A 19 -0.04 -10.08 15.30
CA SER A 19 -1.20 -9.97 16.19
C SER A 19 -2.48 -10.48 15.52
N SER A 20 -3.42 -11.00 16.33
CA SER A 20 -4.80 -11.27 15.91
C SER A 20 -5.69 -10.01 15.97
N ASP A 21 -5.20 -8.91 16.54
CA ASP A 21 -5.85 -7.60 16.57
C ASP A 21 -4.81 -6.47 16.35
N PRO A 22 -4.23 -6.39 15.14
CA PRO A 22 -3.18 -5.42 14.84
C PRO A 22 -3.66 -3.96 14.85
N GLU A 23 -4.97 -3.72 14.84
CA GLU A 23 -5.51 -2.37 14.93
C GLU A 23 -5.29 -1.76 16.31
N THR A 24 -5.50 -2.54 17.36
CA THR A 24 -5.30 -2.09 18.75
C THR A 24 -3.88 -2.35 19.25
N GLN A 25 -3.25 -3.44 18.84
CA GLN A 25 -1.96 -3.89 19.38
C GLN A 25 -0.76 -3.39 18.59
N CYS A 26 -0.93 -3.09 17.29
CA CYS A 26 0.14 -2.65 16.40
C CYS A 26 -0.08 -1.24 15.79
N PRO A 27 -0.71 -0.26 16.47
CA PRO A 27 -1.19 0.97 15.83
C PRO A 27 -0.07 1.79 15.17
N GLU A 28 1.13 1.80 15.72
CA GLU A 28 2.25 2.59 15.19
C GLU A 28 3.20 1.77 14.30
N HIS A 29 2.97 0.46 14.14
CA HIS A 29 3.87 -0.39 13.36
C HIS A 29 3.58 -0.25 11.87
N ALA A 30 4.62 0.02 11.08
CA ALA A 30 4.59 0.05 9.62
C ALA A 30 4.50 -1.35 9.01
N ILE A 31 4.89 -2.38 9.74
CA ILE A 31 4.85 -3.78 9.29
C ILE A 31 4.01 -4.57 10.28
N GLN A 32 2.90 -5.11 9.78
CA GLN A 32 1.93 -5.85 10.58
C GLN A 32 1.66 -7.20 9.94
N VAL A 33 1.54 -8.24 10.75
CA VAL A 33 1.10 -9.57 10.30
C VAL A 33 -0.13 -9.92 11.10
N TYR A 34 -1.25 -10.04 10.39
CA TYR A 34 -2.45 -10.59 11.00
C TYR A 34 -2.30 -12.10 11.08
N GLU A 35 -2.36 -12.63 12.30
CA GLU A 35 -2.29 -14.06 12.55
C GLU A 35 -3.23 -14.44 13.69
N ASN A 36 -4.16 -15.35 13.42
CA ASN A 36 -5.10 -15.86 14.40
C ASN A 36 -5.09 -17.39 14.38
N ALA A 37 -4.82 -18.02 15.52
CA ALA A 37 -4.77 -19.48 15.64
C ALA A 37 -6.10 -20.16 15.31
N THR A 38 -7.24 -19.46 15.47
CA THR A 38 -8.56 -20.00 15.10
C THR A 38 -8.92 -19.81 13.63
N GLU A 39 -8.22 -18.91 12.93
CA GLU A 39 -8.48 -18.55 11.52
C GLU A 39 -7.17 -18.45 10.71
N PRO A 40 -6.34 -19.51 10.67
CA PRO A 40 -5.04 -19.47 10.02
C PRO A 40 -5.13 -19.18 8.51
N GLN A 41 -6.24 -19.51 7.87
CA GLN A 41 -6.51 -19.25 6.45
C GLN A 41 -6.67 -17.75 6.12
N ARG A 42 -6.94 -16.91 7.12
CA ARG A 42 -7.08 -15.45 6.95
C ARG A 42 -5.77 -14.69 7.19
N ARG A 43 -4.65 -15.39 7.37
CA ARG A 43 -3.34 -14.79 7.63
C ARG A 43 -2.89 -13.89 6.46
N TYR A 44 -2.51 -12.65 6.76
CA TYR A 44 -1.95 -11.73 5.77
C TYR A 44 -0.84 -10.87 6.38
N TRP A 45 0.05 -10.40 5.51
CA TRP A 45 1.05 -9.38 5.82
C TRP A 45 0.54 -8.01 5.34
N LEU A 46 0.81 -6.94 6.09
CA LEU A 46 0.42 -5.57 5.76
C LEU A 46 1.56 -4.58 6.06
N GLY A 47 2.03 -3.91 5.02
CA GLY A 47 2.99 -2.81 5.09
C GLY A 47 2.33 -1.45 4.91
N PHE A 48 2.85 -0.42 5.58
CA PHE A 48 2.43 0.98 5.39
C PHE A 48 3.60 1.82 4.88
N ILE A 49 3.36 2.56 3.80
CA ILE A 49 4.33 3.54 3.28
C ILE A 49 3.63 4.89 3.20
N GLU A 50 4.16 5.88 3.91
CA GLU A 50 3.56 7.18 4.08
C GLU A 50 4.30 8.28 3.31
N PHE A 51 3.53 9.12 2.64
CA PHE A 51 3.97 10.25 1.84
C PHE A 51 3.41 11.56 2.38
N ASP A 52 4.21 12.61 2.28
CA ASP A 52 3.80 13.97 2.61
C ASP A 52 2.86 14.58 1.55
N ASP A 53 2.48 15.85 1.73
CA ASP A 53 1.61 16.56 0.78
C ASP A 53 2.30 16.99 -0.53
N GLN A 54 3.61 16.82 -0.63
CA GLN A 54 4.37 17.06 -1.85
C GLN A 54 4.62 15.79 -2.65
N GLY A 55 4.26 14.61 -2.13
CA GLY A 55 4.54 13.33 -2.78
C GLY A 55 5.86 12.70 -2.40
N GLN A 56 6.54 13.24 -1.38
CA GLN A 56 7.79 12.71 -0.88
C GLN A 56 7.53 11.72 0.23
N LEU A 57 8.40 10.73 0.39
CA LEU A 57 8.34 9.81 1.53
C LEU A 57 8.48 10.60 2.83
N PHE A 58 7.60 10.36 3.80
CA PHE A 58 7.77 10.93 5.15
C PHE A 58 9.09 10.46 5.78
N ASP A 59 9.43 9.19 5.59
CA ASP A 59 10.73 8.64 5.96
C ASP A 59 11.12 7.52 4.97
N ARG A 60 12.26 7.69 4.31
CA ARG A 60 12.78 6.70 3.37
C ARG A 60 13.06 5.34 4.05
N ARG A 61 13.41 5.34 5.34
CA ARG A 61 13.65 4.12 6.12
C ARG A 61 12.39 3.28 6.30
N GLN A 62 11.20 3.91 6.35
CA GLN A 62 9.93 3.18 6.42
C GLN A 62 9.73 2.36 5.14
N MET A 63 9.86 3.01 3.97
CA MET A 63 9.76 2.33 2.69
C MET A 63 10.79 1.20 2.58
N GLU A 64 12.04 1.44 2.96
CA GLU A 64 13.10 0.43 2.91
C GLU A 64 12.77 -0.77 3.80
N ALA A 65 12.39 -0.54 5.06
CA ALA A 65 12.01 -1.61 5.98
C ALA A 65 10.83 -2.45 5.46
N VAL A 66 9.78 -1.79 4.95
CA VAL A 66 8.58 -2.46 4.40
C VAL A 66 8.92 -3.29 3.17
N LEU A 67 9.71 -2.75 2.24
CA LEU A 67 10.09 -3.46 1.01
C LEU A 67 11.09 -4.59 1.27
N GLU A 68 12.02 -4.42 2.21
CA GLU A 68 12.92 -5.49 2.64
C GLU A 68 12.15 -6.64 3.30
N ASP A 69 11.21 -6.35 4.18
CA ASP A 69 10.40 -7.37 4.85
C ASP A 69 9.46 -8.09 3.87
N LEU A 70 8.90 -7.37 2.90
CA LEU A 70 8.14 -7.94 1.78
C LEU A 70 8.99 -8.91 0.95
N ALA A 71 10.21 -8.52 0.59
CA ALA A 71 11.13 -9.35 -0.19
C ALA A 71 11.50 -10.65 0.56
N ARG A 72 11.59 -10.60 1.88
CA ARG A 72 11.88 -11.74 2.76
C ARG A 72 10.68 -12.63 3.06
N GLN A 73 9.45 -12.26 2.68
CA GLN A 73 8.30 -13.15 2.86
C GLN A 73 8.55 -14.48 2.14
N PRO A 74 8.26 -15.63 2.75
CA PRO A 74 8.52 -16.92 2.11
C PRO A 74 7.52 -17.19 0.98
N GLY A 75 7.94 -17.98 0.00
CA GLY A 75 7.08 -18.41 -1.11
C GLY A 75 6.58 -17.28 -2.02
N GLU A 76 5.57 -17.64 -2.82
CA GLU A 76 4.92 -16.75 -3.79
C GLU A 76 3.86 -15.88 -3.13
N LEU A 77 3.72 -14.63 -3.61
CA LEU A 77 2.82 -13.65 -3.01
C LEU A 77 1.68 -13.22 -3.94
N LEU A 78 0.53 -12.95 -3.35
CA LEU A 78 -0.46 -12.05 -3.93
C LEU A 78 -0.23 -10.67 -3.29
N ILE A 79 0.51 -9.81 -3.98
CA ILE A 79 0.80 -8.45 -3.54
C ILE A 79 -0.36 -7.55 -3.94
N VAL A 80 -0.99 -6.91 -2.97
CA VAL A 80 -2.07 -5.95 -3.19
C VAL A 80 -1.65 -4.60 -2.67
N VAL A 81 -1.50 -3.61 -3.55
CA VAL A 81 -1.20 -2.24 -3.18
C VAL A 81 -2.49 -1.44 -3.20
N PHE A 82 -2.78 -0.74 -2.11
CA PHE A 82 -3.94 0.12 -1.99
C PHE A 82 -3.51 1.57 -1.73
N VAL A 83 -3.91 2.48 -2.61
CA VAL A 83 -3.69 3.92 -2.47
C VAL A 83 -5.02 4.58 -2.10
N HIS A 84 -5.07 5.17 -0.91
CA HIS A 84 -6.32 5.75 -0.41
C HIS A 84 -6.69 7.07 -1.11
N GLY A 85 -7.95 7.48 -0.94
CA GLY A 85 -8.47 8.75 -1.45
C GLY A 85 -8.22 9.93 -0.50
N TRP A 86 -8.52 11.13 -0.99
CA TRP A 86 -8.26 12.41 -0.34
C TRP A 86 -8.85 12.59 1.08
N LYS A 87 -9.93 11.88 1.45
CA LYS A 87 -10.57 11.97 2.78
C LYS A 87 -10.00 11.01 3.83
N HIS A 88 -8.97 10.26 3.47
CA HIS A 88 -8.40 9.21 4.31
C HIS A 88 -6.93 9.48 4.58
N SER A 89 -6.37 8.74 5.52
CA SER A 89 -4.97 8.81 5.91
C SER A 89 -4.44 7.42 6.29
N ALA A 90 -3.21 7.38 6.80
CA ALA A 90 -2.62 6.17 7.40
C ALA A 90 -2.90 6.04 8.92
N ALA A 91 -3.73 6.92 9.49
CA ALA A 91 -4.06 6.92 10.91
C ALA A 91 -4.66 5.58 11.37
N PRO A 92 -4.30 5.09 12.56
CA PRO A 92 -5.02 3.98 13.19
C PRO A 92 -6.52 4.29 13.27
N GLY A 93 -7.37 3.30 12.96
CA GLY A 93 -8.82 3.45 12.95
C GLY A 93 -9.42 4.11 11.70
N ASP A 94 -8.65 4.35 10.63
CA ASP A 94 -9.20 4.84 9.36
C ASP A 94 -10.04 3.74 8.65
N ASP A 95 -11.25 4.08 8.22
CA ASP A 95 -12.19 3.15 7.58
C ASP A 95 -11.64 2.49 6.31
N ASN A 96 -10.75 3.15 5.55
CA ASN A 96 -10.11 2.52 4.39
C ASN A 96 -9.11 1.45 4.81
N ILE A 97 -8.42 1.65 5.94
CA ILE A 97 -7.51 0.64 6.49
C ILE A 97 -8.33 -0.55 6.98
N ALA A 98 -9.44 -0.30 7.69
CA ALA A 98 -10.34 -1.35 8.15
C ALA A 98 -10.91 -2.17 6.98
N GLY A 99 -11.42 -1.50 5.95
CA GLY A 99 -11.91 -2.15 4.73
C GLY A 99 -10.82 -2.91 3.99
N PHE A 100 -9.60 -2.36 3.92
CA PHE A 100 -8.46 -3.02 3.28
C PHE A 100 -8.03 -4.28 4.05
N ARG A 101 -8.01 -4.25 5.39
CA ARG A 101 -7.74 -5.44 6.21
C ARG A 101 -8.74 -6.57 5.95
N GLN A 102 -10.03 -6.23 5.87
CA GLN A 102 -11.07 -7.22 5.54
C GLN A 102 -10.82 -7.83 4.17
N ALA A 103 -10.56 -7.00 3.15
CA ALA A 103 -10.24 -7.48 1.81
C ALA A 103 -9.00 -8.39 1.77
N LEU A 104 -7.95 -8.08 2.54
CA LEU A 104 -6.75 -8.94 2.61
C LEU A 104 -7.06 -10.29 3.28
N GLY A 105 -7.86 -10.30 4.35
CA GLY A 105 -8.31 -11.53 5.00
C GLY A 105 -9.15 -12.41 4.09
N ASP A 106 -10.10 -11.81 3.35
CA ASP A 106 -10.95 -12.52 2.40
C ASP A 106 -10.13 -13.08 1.22
N LEU A 107 -9.17 -12.31 0.70
CA LEU A 107 -8.25 -12.79 -0.34
C LEU A 107 -7.36 -13.93 0.15
N ALA A 108 -6.89 -13.88 1.40
CA ALA A 108 -6.08 -14.93 1.98
C ALA A 108 -6.86 -16.24 2.08
N GLU A 109 -8.11 -16.16 2.53
CA GLU A 109 -9.02 -17.30 2.61
C GLU A 109 -9.32 -17.88 1.21
N MET A 110 -9.56 -17.02 0.21
CA MET A 110 -9.76 -17.46 -1.18
C MET A 110 -8.54 -18.16 -1.77
N GLU A 111 -7.33 -17.65 -1.53
CA GLU A 111 -6.08 -18.30 -1.97
C GLU A 111 -5.90 -19.66 -1.30
N ALA A 112 -6.15 -19.75 0.01
CA ALA A 112 -5.99 -20.97 0.80
C ALA A 112 -6.92 -22.11 0.35
N VAL A 113 -8.13 -21.80 -0.11
CA VAL A 113 -9.10 -22.79 -0.59
C VAL A 113 -8.92 -23.11 -2.08
N GLY A 114 -8.46 -22.14 -2.89
CA GLY A 114 -8.48 -22.22 -4.35
C GLY A 114 -7.24 -22.81 -5.03
N SER A 115 -6.17 -23.14 -4.29
CA SER A 115 -4.89 -23.60 -4.86
C SER A 115 -4.23 -24.66 -4.00
N GLU A 116 -3.66 -25.70 -4.63
CA GLU A 116 -2.81 -26.70 -3.93
C GLU A 116 -1.55 -26.06 -3.34
N ASN A 117 -1.09 -24.96 -3.92
CA ASN A 117 0.04 -24.17 -3.45
C ASN A 117 -0.41 -22.71 -3.33
N PRO A 118 -1.04 -22.32 -2.21
CA PRO A 118 -1.62 -21.00 -2.04
C PRO A 118 -0.54 -19.92 -1.96
N ARG A 119 -0.78 -18.78 -2.61
CA ARG A 119 0.08 -17.61 -2.44
C ARG A 119 -0.20 -16.96 -1.10
N GLN A 120 0.82 -16.43 -0.46
CA GLN A 120 0.62 -15.61 0.73
C GLN A 120 0.15 -14.22 0.34
N VAL A 121 -0.85 -13.69 1.05
CA VAL A 121 -1.38 -12.34 0.78
C VAL A 121 -0.53 -11.30 1.49
N ALA A 122 -0.03 -10.33 0.72
CA ALA A 122 0.76 -9.21 1.20
C ALA A 122 0.13 -7.89 0.74
N GLY A 123 -0.45 -7.15 1.68
CA GLY A 123 -1.00 -5.82 1.45
C GLY A 123 0.05 -4.73 1.64
N ILE A 124 0.00 -3.69 0.82
CA ILE A 124 0.77 -2.45 1.03
C ILE A 124 -0.23 -1.29 0.97
N TYR A 125 -0.37 -0.57 2.08
CA TYR A 125 -1.19 0.63 2.15
C TYR A 125 -0.31 1.85 1.92
N ILE A 126 -0.60 2.59 0.85
CA ILE A 126 0.05 3.86 0.55
C ILE A 126 -0.77 4.98 1.17
N GLY A 127 -0.21 5.52 2.25
CA GLY A 127 -0.68 6.70 2.96
C GLY A 127 -0.15 7.96 2.31
N TRP A 128 -0.98 8.95 2.03
CA TRP A 128 -0.55 10.30 1.68
C TRP A 128 -1.40 11.32 2.43
N ARG A 129 -0.94 12.56 2.58
CA ARG A 129 -1.67 13.54 3.38
C ARG A 129 -3.04 13.87 2.75
N GLY A 130 -4.10 13.28 3.31
CA GLY A 130 -5.51 13.60 3.11
C GLY A 130 -5.92 14.98 3.65
N GLU A 131 -7.17 15.38 3.44
CA GLU A 131 -7.75 16.63 3.93
C GLU A 131 -8.93 16.26 4.82
N SER A 132 -9.02 16.89 5.99
CA SER A 132 -10.18 16.79 6.88
C SER A 132 -11.06 18.02 6.67
N ILE A 133 -11.94 18.02 5.65
CA ILE A 133 -12.95 19.08 5.55
C ILE A 133 -14.27 18.65 6.20
N THR A 134 -14.63 19.41 7.23
CA THR A 134 -15.95 19.49 7.88
C THR A 134 -16.88 20.55 7.27
N VAL A 135 -16.43 21.34 6.28
CA VAL A 135 -17.16 22.51 5.74
C VAL A 135 -17.57 22.32 4.26
N PRO A 136 -18.88 22.25 3.91
CA PRO A 136 -19.35 21.91 2.56
C PRO A 136 -18.93 22.86 1.43
N VAL A 137 -18.72 24.14 1.72
CA VAL A 137 -18.57 25.21 0.69
C VAL A 137 -17.14 25.32 0.13
N ILE A 138 -16.12 24.81 0.83
CA ILE A 138 -14.71 24.86 0.37
C ILE A 138 -14.35 23.60 -0.44
N LYS A 139 -15.24 22.60 -0.49
CA LYS A 139 -15.01 21.30 -1.15
C LYS A 139 -14.62 21.41 -2.62
N GLU A 140 -15.19 22.36 -3.36
CA GLU A 140 -14.92 22.52 -4.80
C GLU A 140 -13.55 23.17 -5.06
N LEU A 141 -13.12 24.13 -4.24
CA LEU A 141 -11.80 24.75 -4.39
C LEU A 141 -10.69 23.77 -4.01
N THR A 142 -10.85 23.02 -2.92
CA THR A 142 -9.85 22.03 -2.52
C THR A 142 -9.84 20.81 -3.45
N PHE A 143 -10.95 20.46 -4.11
CA PHE A 143 -10.98 19.42 -5.14
C PHE A 143 -9.99 19.70 -6.29
N TRP A 144 -9.89 20.94 -6.78
CA TRP A 144 -8.96 21.31 -7.87
C TRP A 144 -7.51 21.42 -7.40
N ASP A 145 -7.26 22.00 -6.23
CA ASP A 145 -5.90 22.02 -5.64
C ASP A 145 -5.39 20.60 -5.38
N ARG A 146 -6.28 19.68 -5.01
CA ARG A 146 -5.95 18.28 -4.77
C ARG A 146 -5.82 17.42 -6.01
N LYS A 147 -6.50 17.77 -7.11
CA LYS A 147 -6.20 17.18 -8.42
C LYS A 147 -4.73 17.43 -8.79
N ASN A 148 -4.24 18.66 -8.59
CA ASN A 148 -2.84 18.99 -8.82
C ASN A 148 -1.90 18.24 -7.84
N THR A 149 -2.25 18.12 -6.56
CA THR A 149 -1.44 17.35 -5.60
C THR A 149 -1.42 15.86 -5.93
N SER A 150 -2.53 15.23 -6.34
CA SER A 150 -2.53 13.81 -6.70
C SER A 150 -1.62 13.49 -7.90
N HIS A 151 -1.52 14.40 -8.88
CA HIS A 151 -0.57 14.26 -9.97
C HIS A 151 0.88 14.42 -9.50
N LYS A 152 1.14 15.35 -8.57
CA LYS A 152 2.48 15.52 -7.96
C LYS A 152 2.90 14.33 -7.09
N VAL A 153 1.98 13.76 -6.30
CA VAL A 153 2.24 12.59 -5.45
C VAL A 153 2.50 11.33 -6.28
N GLY A 154 1.77 11.19 -7.39
CA GLY A 154 2.01 10.10 -8.33
C GLY A 154 3.37 10.19 -9.02
N ASN A 155 3.86 11.39 -9.32
CA ASN A 155 5.13 11.59 -10.01
C ASN A 155 6.32 11.52 -9.02
N GLY A 156 7.14 10.48 -9.13
CA GLY A 156 8.35 10.29 -8.32
C GLY A 156 8.22 9.25 -7.19
N GLY A 157 7.78 9.65 -6.00
CA GLY A 157 7.88 8.80 -4.80
C GLY A 157 7.06 7.51 -4.87
N VAL A 158 5.81 7.59 -5.33
CA VAL A 158 4.94 6.41 -5.50
C VAL A 158 5.42 5.55 -6.68
N THR A 159 5.90 6.17 -7.76
CA THR A 159 6.56 5.48 -8.89
C THR A 159 7.76 4.65 -8.43
N GLU A 160 8.60 5.18 -7.54
CA GLU A 160 9.73 4.45 -6.94
C GLU A 160 9.24 3.19 -6.21
N VAL A 161 8.21 3.31 -5.37
CA VAL A 161 7.63 2.18 -4.63
C VAL A 161 7.10 1.12 -5.61
N PHE A 162 6.34 1.52 -6.64
CA PHE A 162 5.78 0.59 -7.62
C PHE A 162 6.86 -0.15 -8.41
N ASN A 163 7.91 0.54 -8.84
CA ASN A 163 9.04 -0.07 -9.52
C ASN A 163 9.79 -1.07 -8.63
N ARG A 164 10.01 -0.74 -7.36
CA ARG A 164 10.67 -1.65 -6.40
C ARG A 164 9.80 -2.88 -6.09
N ILE A 165 8.48 -2.73 -5.95
CA ILE A 165 7.56 -3.86 -5.78
C ILE A 165 7.54 -4.75 -7.03
N ASP A 166 7.50 -4.16 -8.24
CA ASP A 166 7.56 -4.89 -9.50
C ASP A 166 8.87 -5.68 -9.63
N LEU A 167 9.99 -5.12 -9.16
CA LEU A 167 11.27 -5.81 -9.07
C LEU A 167 11.21 -7.01 -8.10
N ILE A 168 10.68 -6.81 -6.88
CA ILE A 168 10.48 -7.90 -5.90
C ILE A 168 9.63 -9.02 -6.49
N ARG A 169 8.52 -8.69 -7.15
CA ARG A 169 7.65 -9.65 -7.84
C ARG A 169 8.44 -10.48 -8.86
N ARG A 170 9.24 -9.82 -9.71
CA ARG A 170 10.05 -10.51 -10.75
C ARG A 170 11.12 -11.41 -10.14
N MET A 171 11.80 -10.95 -9.09
CA MET A 171 12.83 -11.74 -8.41
C MET A 171 12.24 -13.02 -7.82
N LYS A 172 11.09 -12.93 -7.13
CA LYS A 172 10.38 -14.09 -6.59
C LYS A 172 10.01 -15.10 -7.68
N ASN A 173 9.43 -14.63 -8.79
CA ASN A 173 9.09 -15.50 -9.92
C ASN A 173 10.33 -16.13 -10.60
N GLY A 174 11.48 -15.47 -10.58
CA GLY A 174 12.73 -16.01 -11.12
C GLY A 174 13.36 -17.11 -10.27
N THR A 175 12.99 -17.17 -8.98
CA THR A 175 13.48 -18.19 -8.02
C THR A 175 12.48 -19.31 -7.75
N ALA A 176 11.25 -19.20 -8.26
CA ALA A 176 10.18 -20.15 -7.98
C ALA A 176 10.44 -21.50 -8.66
N GLU A 177 10.72 -22.55 -7.88
CA GLU A 177 10.66 -23.94 -8.35
C GLU A 177 9.18 -24.37 -8.51
N ASN A 178 8.54 -23.94 -9.61
CA ASN A 178 7.40 -24.52 -10.33
C ASN A 178 6.18 -25.14 -9.60
N GLN A 179 6.00 -25.02 -8.28
CA GLN A 179 4.86 -25.65 -7.58
C GLN A 179 3.80 -24.63 -7.12
N ALA A 180 4.18 -23.45 -6.62
CA ALA A 180 3.25 -22.36 -6.33
C ALA A 180 2.97 -21.49 -7.56
N GLY A 181 1.72 -21.02 -7.72
CA GLY A 181 1.37 -20.08 -8.79
C GLY A 181 2.19 -18.80 -8.68
N PRO A 182 2.53 -18.11 -9.79
CA PRO A 182 3.49 -17.01 -9.79
C PRO A 182 3.04 -15.86 -8.88
N THR A 183 3.99 -15.20 -8.23
CA THR A 183 3.78 -13.95 -7.52
C THR A 183 3.08 -12.94 -8.42
N ARG A 184 1.93 -12.41 -7.96
CA ARG A 184 1.11 -11.42 -8.67
C ARG A 184 1.11 -10.09 -7.93
N LEU A 185 0.92 -9.01 -8.70
CA LEU A 185 0.79 -7.65 -8.20
C LEU A 185 -0.53 -7.06 -8.70
N ALA A 186 -1.37 -6.61 -7.78
CA ALA A 186 -2.56 -5.82 -8.05
C ALA A 186 -2.40 -4.44 -7.39
N ILE A 187 -2.64 -3.36 -8.14
CA ILE A 187 -2.58 -1.98 -7.64
C ILE A 187 -3.97 -1.38 -7.76
N VAL A 188 -4.48 -0.87 -6.64
CA VAL A 188 -5.83 -0.32 -6.51
C VAL A 188 -5.74 1.09 -5.94
N GLY A 189 -6.43 2.04 -6.57
CA GLY A 189 -6.53 3.41 -6.07
C GLY A 189 -8.00 3.82 -5.91
N HIS A 190 -8.37 4.30 -4.73
CA HIS A 190 -9.73 4.79 -4.47
C HIS A 190 -9.82 6.31 -4.68
N SER A 191 -10.80 6.77 -5.47
CA SER A 191 -11.02 8.21 -5.73
C SER A 191 -9.73 8.89 -6.21
N PHE A 192 -9.24 9.93 -5.52
CA PHE A 192 -7.95 10.58 -5.84
C PHE A 192 -6.73 9.65 -5.72
N GLY A 193 -6.80 8.57 -4.93
CA GLY A 193 -5.79 7.52 -4.95
C GLY A 193 -5.68 6.85 -6.33
N GLY A 194 -6.78 6.78 -7.09
CA GLY A 194 -6.78 6.34 -8.48
C GLY A 194 -6.00 7.27 -9.41
N ALA A 195 -6.05 8.60 -9.17
CA ALA A 195 -5.25 9.57 -9.92
C ALA A 195 -3.75 9.46 -9.59
N VAL A 196 -3.41 9.17 -8.33
CA VAL A 196 -2.03 8.86 -7.91
C VAL A 196 -1.53 7.61 -8.64
N VAL A 197 -2.31 6.52 -8.62
CA VAL A 197 -1.98 5.28 -9.33
C VAL A 197 -1.79 5.53 -10.82
N PHE A 198 -2.73 6.24 -11.45
CA PHE A 198 -2.66 6.55 -12.87
C PHE A 198 -1.38 7.30 -13.22
N SER A 199 -1.05 8.36 -12.47
CA SER A 199 0.13 9.19 -12.75
C SER A 199 1.43 8.40 -12.55
N ALA A 200 1.53 7.59 -11.49
CA ALA A 200 2.70 6.75 -11.25
C ALA A 200 2.91 5.67 -12.34
N VAL A 201 1.82 5.06 -12.81
CA VAL A 201 1.90 4.05 -13.89
C VAL A 201 2.22 4.71 -15.24
N ASP A 202 1.66 5.88 -15.54
CA ASP A 202 1.97 6.65 -16.74
C ASP A 202 3.46 7.01 -16.84
N GLU A 203 4.08 7.41 -15.72
CA GLU A 203 5.52 7.66 -15.63
C GLU A 203 6.32 6.39 -15.96
N ILE A 204 5.98 5.24 -15.36
CA ILE A 204 6.64 3.95 -15.63
C ILE A 204 6.53 3.55 -17.11
N LEU A 205 5.35 3.71 -17.70
CA LEU A 205 5.12 3.35 -19.10
C LEU A 205 5.88 4.28 -20.06
N SER A 206 5.91 5.57 -19.75
CA SER A 206 6.67 6.58 -20.50
C SER A 206 8.16 6.28 -20.46
N ASP A 207 8.72 6.00 -19.29
CA ASP A 207 10.14 5.66 -19.13
C ASP A 207 10.52 4.40 -19.92
N ARG A 208 9.67 3.36 -19.89
CA ARG A 208 9.88 2.13 -20.65
C ARG A 208 9.82 2.36 -22.15
N PHE A 209 8.90 3.19 -22.62
CA PHE A 209 8.79 3.54 -24.04
C PHE A 209 10.03 4.32 -24.51
N ILE A 210 10.52 5.29 -23.73
CA ILE A 210 11.74 6.02 -24.06
C ILE A 210 12.95 5.07 -24.09
N ALA A 211 13.03 4.14 -23.14
CA ALA A 211 14.11 3.17 -23.08
C ALA A 211 14.11 2.18 -24.27
N SER A 212 12.95 1.83 -24.84
CA SER A 212 12.87 0.92 -25.99
C SER A 212 13.22 1.58 -27.34
N LEU A 213 13.32 2.91 -27.38
CA LEU A 213 13.75 3.68 -28.56
C LEU A 213 15.27 3.86 -28.64
N ARG A 214 16.04 3.34 -27.67
CA ARG A 214 17.50 3.36 -27.63
C ARG A 214 18.07 1.99 -27.94
#